data_AF-A0A834AWT1-F1
#
_entry.id   AF-A0A834AWT1-F1
#
_cell.length_a   1.000
_cell.length_b   1.000
_cell.length_c   1.000
_cell.angle_alpha   90.00
_cell.angle_beta   90.00
_cell.angle_gamma   90.00
#
_symmetry.space_group_name_H-M   'P 1'
#
loop_
_entity.id
_entity.type
_entity.pdbx_description
1 polymer ?
#
loop_
_entity_poly.entity_id
_entity_poly.type
_entity_poly.pdbx_seq_one_letter_code
_entity_poly.pdbx_strand_id
1 'polypeptide(L)'
;MRTDILNAQTVSLSNDTIAIKDKADEKIIFLFEASTGKPLGDGKLLSHKSEILEIALDQKGLTNDRKIAFIDKNRDLYITSVKRFGKEEQIVKLGTMVHTLAWSDTCNILCGLQDTRFTVWYYPNTVYVDRDILPKTLYEKDASEFSKNPHIVSFVGNQVTIRRADGSLVHISISPYPAILHEYVSSSKWEDAVRLCRFVKEQTMWACLAAMAVANRDMTTAEIAYAAIGELQIDWEKIKAKIEMEITKERERSPSGQSSKNIGLKY
;
A
#
# COMPACT_ATOMS: atom_id res chain seq x y z
N MET A 1 16.46 22.63 -25.24
CA MET A 1 15.53 21.71 -24.57
C MET A 1 14.26 21.67 -25.41
N ARG A 2 13.90 20.56 -26.06
CA ARG A 2 12.58 20.47 -26.76
C ARG A 2 11.50 20.22 -25.70
N THR A 3 10.42 20.99 -25.76
CA THR A 3 9.31 20.99 -24.79
C THR A 3 8.46 19.72 -24.81
N ASP A 4 8.59 18.91 -25.87
CA ASP A 4 7.83 17.67 -26.06
C ASP A 4 8.44 16.47 -25.28
N ILE A 5 9.55 16.72 -24.55
CA ILE A 5 10.40 15.69 -23.94
C ILE A 5 10.19 15.57 -22.42
N LEU A 6 9.75 16.65 -21.77
CA LEU A 6 9.47 16.67 -20.34
C LEU A 6 7.97 16.52 -20.16
N ASN A 7 7.56 15.43 -19.52
CA ASN A 7 6.16 15.20 -19.18
C ASN A 7 6.06 14.78 -17.71
N ALA A 8 4.83 14.68 -17.21
CA ALA A 8 4.56 14.36 -15.81
C ALA A 8 5.01 12.94 -15.40
N GLN A 9 5.36 12.07 -16.35
CA GLN A 9 5.86 10.72 -16.07
C GLN A 9 7.39 10.69 -15.96
N THR A 10 8.10 11.60 -16.63
CA THR A 10 9.57 11.61 -16.67
C THR A 10 10.20 12.63 -15.73
N VAL A 11 9.40 13.52 -15.15
CA VAL A 11 9.83 14.54 -14.20
C VAL A 11 8.88 14.54 -13.01
N SER A 12 9.45 14.54 -11.80
CA SER A 12 8.69 14.73 -10.57
C SER A 12 9.33 15.81 -9.71
N LEU A 13 8.48 16.60 -9.07
CA LEU A 13 8.86 17.65 -8.13
C LEU A 13 8.26 17.37 -6.75
N SER A 14 9.01 17.68 -5.71
CA SER A 14 8.54 17.83 -4.33
C SER A 14 9.13 19.15 -3.78
N ASN A 15 8.81 19.52 -2.55
CA ASN A 15 9.21 20.81 -1.98
C ASN A 15 10.73 21.03 -1.90
N ASP A 16 11.50 19.95 -1.85
CA ASP A 16 12.96 19.97 -1.65
C ASP A 16 13.75 19.21 -2.74
N THR A 17 13.08 18.47 -3.62
CA THR A 17 13.71 17.52 -4.53
C THR A 17 13.09 17.59 -5.92
N ILE A 18 13.95 17.54 -6.95
CA ILE A 18 13.57 17.34 -8.35
C ILE A 18 14.13 16.01 -8.81
N ALA A 19 13.28 15.16 -9.38
CA ALA A 19 13.67 13.91 -10.00
C ALA A 19 13.41 13.97 -11.51
N ILE A 20 14.39 13.55 -12.30
CA ILE A 20 14.32 13.58 -13.76
C ILE A 20 14.84 12.25 -14.30
N LYS A 21 14.03 11.53 -15.07
CA LYS A 21 14.48 10.34 -15.79
C LYS A 21 15.44 10.76 -16.91
N ASP A 22 16.59 10.11 -17.00
CA ASP A 22 17.51 10.33 -18.12
C ASP A 22 16.90 9.79 -19.42
N LYS A 23 17.16 10.51 -20.51
CA LYS A 23 16.74 10.12 -21.86
C LYS A 23 17.83 9.33 -22.59
N ALA A 24 19.11 9.60 -22.29
CA ALA A 24 20.21 8.88 -22.92
C ALA A 24 20.29 7.45 -22.38
N ASP A 25 20.17 7.29 -21.07
CA ASP A 25 20.00 6.01 -20.41
C ASP A 25 18.68 5.97 -19.62
N GLU A 26 17.63 5.39 -20.20
CA GLU A 26 16.30 5.32 -19.58
C GLU A 26 16.24 4.47 -18.29
N LYS A 27 17.37 3.94 -17.82
CA LYS A 27 17.52 3.25 -16.55
C LYS A 27 17.99 4.17 -15.42
N ILE A 28 18.29 5.43 -15.72
CA ILE A 28 18.84 6.39 -14.77
C ILE A 28 17.79 7.43 -14.36
N ILE A 29 17.79 7.78 -13.07
CA ILE A 29 17.08 8.95 -12.53
C ILE A 29 18.10 9.90 -11.90
N PHE A 30 18.09 11.14 -12.37
CA PHE A 30 18.79 12.25 -11.74
C PHE A 30 17.98 12.80 -10.57
N LEU A 31 18.65 13.11 -9.47
CA LEU A 31 18.07 13.67 -8.26
C LEU A 31 18.79 14.97 -7.90
N PHE A 32 18.05 16.06 -7.81
CA PHE A 32 18.57 17.40 -7.50
C PHE A 32 17.84 18.02 -6.33
N GLU A 33 18.53 18.85 -5.56
CA GLU A 33 17.91 19.72 -4.58
C GLU A 33 17.14 20.83 -5.30
N ALA A 34 15.87 21.04 -4.95
CA ALA A 34 15.00 21.97 -5.65
C ALA A 34 15.44 23.45 -5.53
N SER A 35 16.07 23.82 -4.43
CA SER A 35 16.50 25.20 -4.16
C SER A 35 17.81 25.58 -4.85
N THR A 36 18.77 24.64 -4.91
CA THR A 36 20.14 24.92 -5.39
C THR A 36 20.44 24.31 -6.75
N GLY A 37 19.65 23.34 -7.20
CA GLY A 37 19.94 22.53 -8.40
C GLY A 37 21.14 21.60 -8.25
N LYS A 38 21.72 21.47 -7.04
CA LYS A 38 22.85 20.57 -6.81
C LYS A 38 22.38 19.11 -6.79
N PRO A 39 23.20 18.16 -7.28
CA PRO A 39 22.91 16.73 -7.14
C PRO A 39 22.73 16.34 -5.67
N LEU A 40 21.74 15.49 -5.38
CA LEU A 40 21.48 14.97 -4.04
C LEU A 40 22.39 13.78 -3.69
N GLY A 41 22.59 13.55 -2.39
CA GLY A 41 23.36 12.41 -1.88
C GLY A 41 24.88 12.61 -2.01
N ASP A 42 25.59 11.54 -2.36
CA ASP A 42 27.02 11.54 -2.69
C ASP A 42 27.28 11.92 -4.17
N GLY A 43 26.25 12.40 -4.87
CA GLY A 43 26.30 12.72 -6.29
C GLY A 43 26.15 11.49 -7.20
N LYS A 44 25.96 10.28 -6.65
CA LYS A 44 25.68 9.10 -7.48
C LYS A 44 24.25 9.12 -8.01
N LEU A 45 24.13 8.67 -9.25
CA LEU A 45 22.87 8.58 -9.96
C LEU A 45 22.05 7.39 -9.45
N LEU A 46 20.72 7.50 -9.50
CA LEU A 46 19.83 6.36 -9.27
C LEU A 46 19.79 5.49 -10.53
N SER A 47 20.40 4.32 -10.48
CA SER A 47 20.36 3.36 -11.59
C SER A 47 19.42 2.19 -11.27
N HIS A 48 18.60 1.79 -12.23
CA HIS A 48 17.79 0.58 -12.17
C HIS A 48 18.27 -0.45 -13.20
N LYS A 49 17.92 -1.73 -13.01
CA LYS A 49 18.28 -2.81 -13.94
C LYS A 49 17.50 -2.78 -15.25
N SER A 50 16.35 -2.11 -15.29
CA SER A 50 15.40 -2.07 -16.39
C SER A 50 15.02 -0.62 -16.70
N GLU A 51 14.56 -0.36 -17.93
CA GLU A 51 14.10 0.98 -18.32
C GLU A 51 12.95 1.43 -17.42
N ILE A 52 12.93 2.72 -17.11
CA ILE A 52 11.97 3.34 -16.21
C ILE A 52 10.91 4.04 -17.07
N LEU A 53 9.64 3.78 -16.77
CA LEU A 53 8.51 4.33 -17.50
C LEU A 53 7.97 5.61 -16.85
N GLU A 54 7.80 5.58 -15.52
CA GLU A 54 7.14 6.65 -14.76
C GLU A 54 7.84 6.82 -13.40
N ILE A 55 8.02 8.07 -12.95
CA ILE A 55 8.60 8.41 -11.65
C ILE A 55 7.68 9.34 -10.87
N ALA A 56 7.63 9.21 -9.54
CA ALA A 56 6.98 10.19 -8.67
C ALA A 56 7.61 10.26 -7.28
N LEU A 57 7.81 11.48 -6.79
CA LEU A 57 8.26 11.80 -5.44
C LEU A 57 7.08 11.91 -4.48
N ASP A 58 7.26 11.47 -3.24
CA ASP A 58 6.31 11.79 -2.18
C ASP A 58 6.30 13.31 -1.89
N GLN A 59 5.14 13.81 -1.45
CA GLN A 59 4.88 15.26 -1.35
C GLN A 59 4.99 15.79 0.09
N LYS A 60 5.16 14.90 1.08
CA LYS A 60 5.19 15.24 2.51
C LYS A 60 6.37 14.59 3.22
N GLY A 61 6.59 14.99 4.47
CA GLY A 61 7.72 14.54 5.28
C GLY A 61 9.00 15.35 5.06
N LEU A 62 10.00 15.00 5.87
CA LEU A 62 11.31 15.66 5.90
C LEU A 62 12.13 15.25 4.67
N THR A 63 13.06 16.11 4.27
CA THR A 63 13.97 15.86 3.14
C THR A 63 14.82 14.59 3.31
N ASN A 64 15.10 14.19 4.55
CA ASN A 64 15.85 12.95 4.83
C ASN A 64 15.02 11.67 4.64
N ASP A 65 13.69 11.78 4.67
CA ASP A 65 12.77 10.66 4.54
C ASP A 65 12.12 10.56 3.15
N ARG A 66 12.32 11.59 2.30
CA ARG A 66 11.82 11.72 0.93
C ARG A 66 12.03 10.43 0.15
N LYS A 67 10.94 9.91 -0.41
CA LYS A 67 10.94 8.72 -1.26
C LYS A 67 10.65 9.07 -2.69
N ILE A 68 11.17 8.23 -3.58
CA ILE A 68 10.78 8.18 -4.98
C ILE A 68 10.19 6.80 -5.25
N ALA A 69 9.02 6.78 -5.88
CA ALA A 69 8.43 5.60 -6.48
C ALA A 69 8.61 5.66 -7.99
N PHE A 70 8.79 4.51 -8.63
CA PHE A 70 8.88 4.43 -10.09
C PHE A 70 8.38 3.10 -10.63
N ILE A 71 7.89 3.12 -11.87
CA ILE A 71 7.47 1.92 -12.61
C ILE A 71 8.53 1.62 -13.66
N ASP A 72 8.96 0.37 -13.74
CA ASP A 72 9.86 -0.09 -14.81
C ASP A 72 9.10 -0.65 -16.03
N LYS A 73 9.83 -1.00 -17.09
CA LYS A 73 9.25 -1.57 -18.31
C LYS A 73 8.54 -2.91 -18.11
N ASN A 74 8.84 -3.63 -17.02
CA ASN A 74 8.17 -4.87 -16.66
C ASN A 74 6.86 -4.61 -15.90
N ARG A 75 6.45 -3.34 -15.75
CA ARG A 75 5.31 -2.90 -14.94
C ARG A 75 5.48 -3.23 -13.46
N ASP A 76 6.72 -3.33 -12.99
CA ASP A 76 7.00 -3.48 -11.57
C ASP A 76 7.11 -2.10 -10.92
N LEU A 77 6.38 -1.91 -9.82
CA LEU A 77 6.45 -0.70 -9.00
C LEU A 77 7.56 -0.85 -7.96
N TYR A 78 8.46 0.12 -7.92
CA TYR A 78 9.57 0.20 -6.98
C TYR A 78 9.49 1.45 -6.13
N ILE A 79 10.11 1.40 -4.94
CA ILE A 79 10.32 2.54 -4.05
C ILE A 79 11.76 2.55 -3.53
N THR A 80 12.33 3.75 -3.41
CA THR A 80 13.63 3.96 -2.77
C THR A 80 13.72 5.31 -2.07
N SER A 81 14.69 5.46 -1.17
CA SER A 81 15.02 6.73 -0.53
C SER A 81 15.79 7.64 -1.50
N VAL A 82 15.44 8.92 -1.50
CA VAL A 82 16.17 9.94 -2.30
C VAL A 82 17.55 10.19 -1.71
N LYS A 83 17.66 10.42 -0.40
CA LYS A 83 18.96 10.56 0.27
C LYS A 83 19.53 9.19 0.62
N ARG A 84 20.79 8.95 0.24
CA ARG A 84 21.49 7.65 0.34
C ARG A 84 22.78 7.67 1.17
N PHE A 85 22.97 8.66 2.03
CA PHE A 85 24.22 8.79 2.78
C PHE A 85 24.54 7.54 3.62
N GLY A 86 25.63 6.85 3.27
CA GLY A 86 26.21 5.76 4.05
C GLY A 86 25.38 4.48 4.15
N LYS A 87 24.29 4.35 3.38
CA LYS A 87 23.46 3.13 3.33
C LYS A 87 23.49 2.55 1.91
N GLU A 88 23.55 1.23 1.81
CA GLU A 88 23.38 0.55 0.51
C GLU A 88 22.04 0.93 -0.12
N GLU A 89 22.06 1.02 -1.46
CA GLU A 89 20.89 1.32 -2.26
C GLU A 89 19.85 0.20 -2.13
N GLN A 90 18.80 0.45 -1.35
CA GLN A 90 17.65 -0.44 -1.29
C GLN A 90 16.53 0.08 -2.19
N ILE A 91 16.62 -0.28 -3.46
CA ILE A 91 15.46 -0.25 -4.37
C ILE A 91 14.63 -1.48 -4.05
N VAL A 92 13.40 -1.27 -3.58
CA VAL A 92 12.52 -2.35 -3.15
C VAL A 92 11.27 -2.38 -4.01
N LYS A 93 10.88 -3.58 -4.45
CA LYS A 93 9.67 -3.80 -5.23
C LYS A 93 8.44 -3.73 -4.31
N LEU A 94 7.47 -2.88 -4.63
CA LEU A 94 6.18 -2.74 -3.94
C LEU A 94 5.05 -3.52 -4.60
N GLY A 95 5.09 -3.68 -5.93
CA GLY A 95 3.99 -4.28 -6.69
C GLY A 95 4.40 -4.73 -8.08
N THR A 96 3.50 -5.43 -8.75
CA THR A 96 3.63 -5.96 -10.12
C THR A 96 2.45 -5.50 -10.95
N MET A 97 2.60 -5.42 -12.26
CA MET A 97 1.52 -5.04 -13.19
C MET A 97 0.91 -3.66 -12.88
N VAL A 98 1.72 -2.73 -12.39
CA VAL A 98 1.30 -1.35 -12.08
C VAL A 98 1.49 -0.48 -13.32
N HIS A 99 0.42 0.19 -13.74
CA HIS A 99 0.37 0.94 -15.00
C HIS A 99 0.64 2.44 -14.84
N THR A 100 0.25 3.00 -13.69
CA THR A 100 0.33 4.42 -13.34
C THR A 100 0.27 4.54 -11.83
N LEU A 101 0.82 5.62 -11.28
CA LEU A 101 0.85 5.87 -9.84
C LEU A 101 0.66 7.35 -9.50
N ALA A 102 0.23 7.64 -8.28
CA ALA A 102 0.27 8.99 -7.73
C ALA A 102 0.41 8.97 -6.21
N TRP A 103 1.24 9.86 -5.68
CA TRP A 103 1.31 10.16 -4.26
C TRP A 103 0.20 11.12 -3.85
N SER A 104 -0.35 10.93 -2.65
CA SER A 104 -1.20 11.92 -2.00
C SER A 104 -0.43 13.22 -1.74
N ASP A 105 -1.09 14.34 -1.95
CA ASP A 105 -0.56 15.67 -1.64
C ASP A 105 -0.56 15.98 -0.13
N THR A 106 -1.40 15.31 0.66
CA THR A 106 -1.56 15.57 2.11
C THR A 106 -0.75 14.66 3.00
N CYS A 107 -0.36 13.46 2.54
CA CYS A 107 0.33 12.46 3.37
C CYS A 107 1.11 11.44 2.53
N ASN A 108 1.91 10.59 3.19
CA ASN A 108 2.75 9.60 2.50
C ASN A 108 1.97 8.32 2.17
N ILE A 109 0.90 8.49 1.38
CA ILE A 109 0.07 7.43 0.80
C ILE A 109 0.31 7.39 -0.70
N LEU A 110 0.50 6.20 -1.25
CA LEU A 110 0.68 5.96 -2.68
C LEU A 110 -0.53 5.21 -3.22
N CYS A 111 -1.01 5.58 -4.40
CA CYS A 111 -2.00 4.80 -5.13
C CYS A 111 -1.47 4.42 -6.52
N GLY A 112 -2.06 3.38 -7.10
CA GLY A 112 -1.71 2.89 -8.43
C GLY A 112 -2.81 2.03 -9.02
N LEU A 113 -2.80 1.90 -10.35
CA LEU A 113 -3.65 0.96 -11.07
C LEU A 113 -2.85 -0.32 -11.36
N GLN A 114 -3.18 -1.38 -10.64
CA GLN A 114 -2.54 -2.68 -10.71
C GLN A 114 -3.47 -3.67 -11.44
N ASP A 115 -3.10 -4.04 -12.67
CA ASP A 115 -3.93 -4.85 -13.56
C ASP A 115 -5.38 -4.30 -13.67
N THR A 116 -6.37 -4.97 -13.07
CA THR A 116 -7.78 -4.58 -13.03
C THR A 116 -8.21 -3.95 -11.71
N ARG A 117 -7.26 -3.65 -10.81
CA ARG A 117 -7.51 -3.12 -9.47
C ARG A 117 -6.93 -1.73 -9.27
N PHE A 118 -7.65 -0.92 -8.52
CA PHE A 118 -7.14 0.29 -7.91
C PHE A 118 -6.59 -0.06 -6.53
N THR A 119 -5.28 0.10 -6.34
CA THR A 119 -4.57 -0.26 -5.12
C THR A 119 -4.05 1.01 -4.45
N VAL A 120 -4.25 1.10 -3.14
CA VAL A 120 -3.75 2.18 -2.29
C VAL A 120 -2.86 1.56 -1.22
N TRP A 121 -1.58 1.92 -1.24
CA TRP A 121 -0.62 1.64 -0.18
C TRP A 121 -0.75 2.73 0.87
N TYR A 122 -1.52 2.49 1.94
CA TYR A 122 -1.70 3.47 3.02
C TYR A 122 -0.40 3.79 3.77
N TYR A 123 0.56 2.88 3.77
CA TYR A 123 1.90 3.16 4.29
C TYR A 123 2.96 2.41 3.47
N PRO A 124 3.42 2.96 2.34
CA PRO A 124 4.39 2.28 1.45
C PRO A 124 5.72 1.96 2.16
N ASN A 125 6.07 2.75 3.17
CA ASN A 125 7.28 2.56 3.98
C ASN A 125 7.27 1.24 4.78
N THR A 126 6.12 0.58 4.90
CA THR A 126 5.98 -0.78 5.48
C THR A 126 7.00 -1.76 4.89
N VAL A 127 7.33 -1.63 3.60
CA VAL A 127 8.26 -2.53 2.90
C VAL A 127 9.70 -2.54 3.48
N TYR A 128 10.08 -1.48 4.19
CA TYR A 128 11.37 -1.36 4.88
C TYR A 128 11.32 -1.79 6.34
N VAL A 129 10.12 -1.97 6.88
CA VAL A 129 9.86 -2.26 8.29
C VAL A 129 9.53 -3.74 8.47
N ASP A 130 8.50 -4.19 7.78
CA ASP A 130 7.94 -5.54 7.89
C ASP A 130 7.21 -5.88 6.58
N ARG A 131 7.85 -6.72 5.76
CA ARG A 131 7.30 -7.10 4.46
C ARG A 131 6.11 -8.05 4.56
N ASP A 132 5.98 -8.76 5.68
CA ASP A 132 4.94 -9.78 5.84
C ASP A 132 3.58 -9.13 6.12
N ILE A 133 3.56 -7.94 6.75
CA ILE A 133 2.34 -7.15 6.94
C ILE A 133 2.02 -6.22 5.78
N LEU A 134 2.91 -6.03 4.80
CA LEU A 134 2.68 -5.16 3.64
C LEU A 134 1.33 -5.45 2.94
N PRO A 135 0.94 -6.70 2.67
CA PRO A 135 -0.36 -6.98 2.05
C PRO A 135 -1.55 -6.52 2.91
N LYS A 136 -1.36 -6.41 4.23
CA LYS A 136 -2.39 -5.95 5.18
C LYS A 136 -2.44 -4.43 5.28
N THR A 137 -1.51 -3.67 4.70
CA THR A 137 -1.54 -2.19 4.70
C THR A 137 -2.12 -1.60 3.41
N LEU A 138 -2.72 -2.44 2.59
CA LEU A 138 -3.31 -2.08 1.30
C LEU A 138 -4.82 -1.94 1.39
N TYR A 139 -5.35 -1.02 0.60
CA TYR A 139 -6.75 -1.02 0.19
C TYR A 139 -6.81 -1.32 -1.31
N GLU A 140 -7.70 -2.23 -1.70
CA GLU A 140 -7.94 -2.58 -3.10
C GLU A 140 -9.42 -2.39 -3.43
N LYS A 141 -9.68 -1.82 -4.61
CA LYS A 141 -11.01 -1.73 -5.20
C LYS A 141 -10.95 -2.22 -6.64
N ASP A 142 -11.99 -2.90 -7.09
CA ASP A 142 -12.14 -3.20 -8.51
C ASP A 142 -12.13 -1.91 -9.35
N ALA A 143 -11.31 -1.92 -10.40
CA ALA A 143 -11.07 -0.82 -11.32
C ALA A 143 -11.48 -1.18 -12.76
N SER A 144 -12.15 -2.32 -12.96
CA SER A 144 -12.69 -2.78 -14.24
C SER A 144 -13.55 -1.73 -14.97
N GLU A 145 -14.19 -0.84 -14.21
CA GLU A 145 -15.05 0.24 -14.72
C GLU A 145 -14.29 1.41 -15.39
N PHE A 146 -12.96 1.46 -15.31
CA PHE A 146 -12.17 2.58 -15.85
C PHE A 146 -11.74 2.41 -17.31
N SER A 147 -12.27 1.43 -18.03
CA SER A 147 -11.99 1.16 -19.46
C SER A 147 -10.53 0.77 -19.74
N LYS A 148 -10.12 0.74 -21.03
CA LYS A 148 -8.76 0.35 -21.44
C LYS A 148 -7.76 1.48 -21.20
N ASN A 149 -6.63 1.20 -20.56
CA ASN A 149 -5.55 2.16 -20.28
C ASN A 149 -5.96 3.42 -19.47
N PRO A 150 -6.57 3.27 -18.29
CA PRO A 150 -6.81 4.42 -17.42
C PRO A 150 -5.50 4.97 -16.87
N HIS A 151 -5.46 6.27 -16.62
CA HIS A 151 -4.28 6.96 -16.09
C HIS A 151 -4.65 7.78 -14.85
N ILE A 152 -3.89 7.64 -13.75
CA ILE A 152 -4.11 8.45 -12.56
C ILE A 152 -3.53 9.84 -12.84
N VAL A 153 -4.36 10.86 -12.67
CA VAL A 153 -3.97 12.26 -12.94
C VAL A 153 -3.46 12.93 -11.68
N SER A 154 -4.16 12.71 -10.55
CA SER A 154 -3.82 13.36 -9.28
C SER A 154 -4.43 12.63 -8.10
N PHE A 155 -3.84 12.83 -6.93
CA PHE A 155 -4.37 12.38 -5.65
C PHE A 155 -4.32 13.55 -4.66
N VAL A 156 -5.48 14.18 -4.46
CA VAL A 156 -5.64 15.41 -3.68
C VAL A 156 -6.59 15.15 -2.51
N GLY A 157 -6.11 15.36 -1.29
CA GLY A 157 -6.84 15.02 -0.08
C GLY A 157 -7.23 13.55 -0.05
N ASN A 158 -8.55 13.27 -0.09
CA ASN A 158 -9.09 11.91 -0.13
C ASN A 158 -9.67 11.53 -1.50
N GLN A 159 -9.37 12.28 -2.57
CA GLN A 159 -9.87 12.03 -3.92
C GLN A 159 -8.75 11.71 -4.90
N VAL A 160 -8.91 10.62 -5.64
CA VAL A 160 -8.05 10.26 -6.76
C VAL A 160 -8.80 10.52 -8.06
N THR A 161 -8.19 11.31 -8.93
CA THR A 161 -8.73 11.61 -10.25
C THR A 161 -8.08 10.70 -11.29
N ILE A 162 -8.91 9.99 -12.05
CA ILE A 162 -8.49 9.05 -13.09
C ILE A 162 -9.03 9.53 -14.43
N ARG A 163 -8.17 9.54 -15.44
CA ARG A 163 -8.55 9.76 -16.84
C ARG A 163 -8.79 8.43 -17.52
N ARG A 164 -10.00 8.23 -18.06
CA ARG A 164 -10.39 7.06 -18.85
C ARG A 164 -9.85 7.16 -20.29
N ALA A 165 -9.99 6.06 -21.06
CA ALA A 165 -9.56 5.98 -22.46
C ALA A 165 -10.22 7.02 -23.36
N ASP A 166 -11.48 7.35 -23.07
CA ASP A 166 -12.29 8.34 -23.79
C ASP A 166 -11.95 9.80 -23.40
N GLY A 167 -10.97 9.99 -22.51
CA GLY A 167 -10.56 11.30 -22.00
C GLY A 167 -11.40 11.84 -20.85
N SER A 168 -12.49 11.16 -20.46
CA SER A 168 -13.32 11.57 -19.33
C SER A 168 -12.57 11.45 -18.00
N LEU A 169 -12.89 12.33 -17.05
CA LEU A 169 -12.34 12.29 -15.70
C LEU A 169 -13.33 11.64 -14.74
N VAL A 170 -12.81 10.76 -13.90
CA VAL A 170 -13.55 10.02 -12.88
C VAL A 170 -12.85 10.22 -11.55
N HIS A 171 -13.63 10.26 -10.46
CA HIS A 171 -13.10 10.42 -9.12
C HIS A 171 -13.37 9.19 -8.27
N ILE A 172 -12.34 8.69 -7.58
CA ILE A 172 -12.46 7.70 -6.52
C ILE A 172 -12.23 8.40 -5.20
N SER A 173 -13.14 8.22 -4.25
CA SER A 173 -12.91 8.63 -2.86
C SER A 173 -12.27 7.51 -2.07
N ILE A 174 -11.22 7.84 -1.33
CA ILE A 174 -10.60 6.96 -0.34
C ILE A 174 -11.05 7.36 1.07
N SER A 175 -10.88 6.45 2.01
CA SER A 175 -11.12 6.71 3.43
C SER A 175 -10.22 7.86 3.92
N PRO A 176 -10.74 8.81 4.74
CA PRO A 176 -9.91 9.87 5.32
C PRO A 176 -9.09 9.38 6.52
N TYR A 177 -9.43 8.23 7.13
CA TYR A 177 -8.80 7.76 8.37
C TYR A 177 -7.30 7.48 8.25
N PRO A 178 -6.77 6.89 7.15
CA PRO A 178 -5.33 6.76 6.95
C PRO A 178 -4.59 8.11 7.02
N ALA A 179 -5.13 9.16 6.42
CA ALA A 179 -4.50 10.48 6.47
C ALA A 179 -4.47 11.05 7.90
N ILE A 180 -5.56 10.89 8.65
CA ILE A 180 -5.63 11.28 10.08
C ILE A 180 -4.63 10.47 10.91
N LEU A 181 -4.46 9.17 10.61
CA LEU A 181 -3.49 8.31 11.28
C LEU A 181 -2.05 8.80 11.06
N HIS A 182 -1.69 9.16 9.83
CA HIS A 182 -0.39 9.77 9.51
C HIS A 182 -0.17 11.07 10.32
N GLU A 183 -1.20 11.90 10.46
CA GLU A 183 -1.12 13.14 11.26
C GLU A 183 -0.85 12.85 12.74
N TYR A 184 -1.59 11.92 13.36
CA TYR A 184 -1.37 11.54 14.76
C TYR A 184 0.03 10.98 14.98
N VAL A 185 0.51 10.09 14.10
CA VAL A 185 1.86 9.51 14.19
C VAL A 185 2.93 10.60 14.05
N SER A 186 2.79 11.49 13.07
CA SER A 186 3.75 12.60 12.87
C SER A 186 3.82 13.58 14.05
N SER A 187 2.73 13.66 14.82
CA SER A 187 2.63 14.48 16.03
C SER A 187 2.93 13.71 17.32
N SER A 188 3.39 12.46 17.22
CA SER A 188 3.61 11.54 18.37
C SER A 188 2.38 11.33 19.26
N LYS A 189 1.17 11.47 18.71
CA LYS A 189 -0.12 11.27 19.42
C LYS A 189 -0.57 9.82 19.33
N TRP A 190 0.22 8.92 19.89
CA TRP A 190 0.03 7.46 19.78
C TRP A 190 -1.28 6.97 20.40
N GLU A 191 -1.70 7.54 21.53
CA GLU A 191 -2.97 7.18 22.16
C GLU A 191 -4.19 7.55 21.31
N ASP A 192 -4.14 8.68 20.59
CA ASP A 192 -5.18 9.08 19.65
C ASP A 192 -5.20 8.15 18.43
N ALA A 193 -4.03 7.75 17.94
CA ALA A 193 -3.90 6.77 16.85
C ALA A 193 -4.51 5.40 17.20
N VAL A 194 -4.24 4.90 18.42
CA VAL A 194 -4.85 3.66 18.93
C VAL A 194 -6.37 3.80 19.06
N ARG A 195 -6.85 4.94 19.60
CA ARG A 195 -8.29 5.22 19.71
C ARG A 195 -8.97 5.27 18.34
N LEU A 196 -8.33 5.87 17.35
CA LEU A 196 -8.80 5.89 15.96
C LEU A 196 -8.92 4.47 15.41
N CYS A 197 -7.90 3.62 15.57
CA CYS A 197 -7.95 2.25 15.07
C CYS A 197 -9.04 1.40 15.76
N ARG A 198 -9.27 1.60 17.08
CA ARG A 198 -10.38 0.97 17.82
C ARG A 198 -11.75 1.46 17.34
N PHE A 199 -11.86 2.71 16.91
CA PHE A 199 -13.09 3.28 16.40
C PHE A 199 -13.41 2.75 14.99
N VAL A 200 -12.42 2.76 14.08
CA VAL A 200 -12.58 2.33 12.68
C VAL A 200 -12.78 0.81 12.59
N LYS A 201 -12.12 0.03 13.46
CA LYS A 201 -12.23 -1.44 13.54
C LYS A 201 -11.84 -2.17 12.24
N GLU A 202 -10.94 -1.58 11.46
CA GLU A 202 -10.40 -2.19 10.24
C GLU A 202 -9.00 -2.76 10.47
N GLN A 203 -8.75 -3.98 9.97
CA GLN A 203 -7.44 -4.62 10.06
C GLN A 203 -6.36 -3.80 9.36
N THR A 204 -6.69 -3.16 8.23
CA THR A 204 -5.75 -2.35 7.46
C THR A 204 -5.23 -1.15 8.26
N MET A 205 -6.09 -0.52 9.05
CA MET A 205 -5.71 0.59 9.93
C MET A 205 -4.75 0.13 11.04
N TRP A 206 -5.02 -1.02 11.67
CA TRP A 206 -4.13 -1.60 12.67
C TRP A 206 -2.78 -2.01 12.08
N ALA A 207 -2.76 -2.59 10.86
CA ALA A 207 -1.53 -2.93 10.16
C ALA A 207 -0.69 -1.68 9.84
N CYS A 208 -1.33 -0.59 9.41
CA CYS A 208 -0.63 0.67 9.19
C CYS A 208 -0.05 1.22 10.49
N LEU A 209 -0.83 1.21 11.59
CA LEU A 209 -0.36 1.68 12.88
C LEU A 209 0.82 0.84 13.39
N ALA A 210 0.77 -0.49 13.26
CA ALA A 210 1.87 -1.37 13.65
C ALA A 210 3.17 -1.01 12.89
N ALA A 211 3.09 -0.91 11.56
CA ALA A 211 4.24 -0.54 10.72
C ALA A 211 4.79 0.86 11.06
N MET A 212 3.90 1.83 11.30
CA MET A 212 4.27 3.20 11.68
C MET A 212 4.93 3.27 13.07
N ALA A 213 4.41 2.50 14.04
CA ALA A 213 4.94 2.45 15.40
C ALA A 213 6.35 1.83 15.42
N VAL A 214 6.56 0.72 14.72
CA VAL A 214 7.89 0.10 14.60
C VAL A 214 8.88 1.05 13.91
N ALA A 215 8.46 1.74 12.84
CA ALA A 215 9.31 2.72 12.15
C ALA A 215 9.78 3.86 13.07
N ASN A 216 8.93 4.28 14.02
CA ASN A 216 9.23 5.33 14.99
C ASN A 216 9.76 4.80 16.33
N ARG A 217 10.00 3.49 16.45
CA ARG A 217 10.48 2.81 17.66
C ARG A 217 9.53 2.91 18.87
N ASP A 218 8.24 3.10 18.64
CA ASP A 218 7.23 3.07 19.68
C ASP A 218 6.69 1.65 19.90
N MET A 219 7.40 0.88 20.73
CA MET A 219 7.14 -0.55 20.90
C MET A 219 5.80 -0.84 21.58
N THR A 220 5.35 0.03 22.50
CA THR A 220 4.08 -0.15 23.20
C THR A 220 2.90 -0.11 22.24
N THR A 221 2.85 0.86 21.31
CA THR A 221 1.78 0.90 20.31
C THR A 221 1.92 -0.21 19.29
N ALA A 222 3.15 -0.59 18.92
CA ALA A 222 3.37 -1.71 18.01
C ALA A 222 2.78 -3.01 18.59
N GLU A 223 3.05 -3.33 19.86
CA GLU A 223 2.50 -4.51 20.54
C GLU A 223 0.97 -4.52 20.52
N ILE A 224 0.33 -3.40 20.86
CA ILE A 224 -1.14 -3.26 20.82
C ILE A 224 -1.66 -3.49 19.40
N ALA A 225 -1.02 -2.90 18.40
CA ALA A 225 -1.45 -2.99 17.02
C ALA A 225 -1.27 -4.40 16.45
N TYR A 226 -0.14 -5.06 16.70
CA TYR A 226 0.08 -6.44 16.28
C TYR A 226 -0.88 -7.42 16.96
N ALA A 227 -1.16 -7.23 18.26
CA ALA A 227 -2.18 -8.01 18.96
C ALA A 227 -3.56 -7.87 18.29
N ALA A 228 -3.97 -6.64 17.97
CA ALA A 228 -5.23 -6.38 17.27
C ALA A 228 -5.28 -7.01 15.87
N ILE A 229 -4.18 -6.99 15.11
CA ILE A 229 -4.10 -7.66 13.80
C ILE A 229 -4.30 -9.18 13.94
N GLY A 230 -3.71 -9.78 14.97
CA GLY A 230 -3.80 -11.21 15.27
C GLY A 230 -5.20 -11.64 15.72
N GLU A 231 -5.83 -10.87 16.60
CA GLU A 231 -7.22 -11.10 17.02
C GLU A 231 -8.19 -11.00 15.85
N LEU A 232 -8.02 -10.00 14.98
CA LEU A 232 -8.84 -9.81 13.77
C LEU A 232 -8.61 -10.89 12.70
N GLN A 233 -7.48 -11.60 12.74
CA GLN A 233 -7.22 -12.72 11.83
C GLN A 233 -7.99 -13.99 12.23
N ILE A 234 -8.53 -14.07 13.44
CA ILE A 234 -9.39 -15.18 13.87
C ILE A 234 -10.73 -15.06 13.15
N ASP A 235 -10.80 -15.70 11.99
CA ASP A 235 -12.00 -15.81 11.17
C ASP A 235 -13.02 -16.73 11.86
N TRP A 236 -13.82 -16.15 12.75
CA TRP A 236 -14.88 -16.86 13.47
C TRP A 236 -15.92 -17.47 12.54
N GLU A 237 -16.08 -16.98 11.31
CA GLU A 237 -16.96 -17.60 10.31
C GLU A 237 -16.39 -18.92 9.81
N LYS A 238 -15.08 -18.98 9.50
CA LYS A 238 -14.42 -20.26 9.19
C LYS A 238 -14.44 -21.23 10.37
N ILE A 239 -14.26 -20.73 11.59
CA ILE A 239 -14.34 -21.58 12.79
C ILE A 239 -15.76 -22.12 12.96
N LYS A 240 -16.80 -21.28 12.84
CA LYS A 240 -18.20 -21.70 12.88
C LYS A 240 -18.53 -22.71 11.80
N ALA A 241 -18.14 -22.46 10.55
CA ALA A 241 -18.36 -23.38 9.43
C ALA A 241 -17.67 -24.74 9.67
N LYS A 242 -16.47 -24.75 10.25
CA LYS A 242 -15.75 -25.98 10.59
C LYS A 242 -16.42 -26.75 11.74
N ILE A 243 -16.97 -26.04 12.72
CA ILE A 243 -17.77 -26.64 13.80
C ILE A 243 -19.08 -27.23 13.25
N GLU A 244 -19.81 -26.50 12.41
CA GLU A 244 -21.05 -26.97 11.78
C GLU A 244 -20.83 -28.17 10.87
N MET A 245 -19.73 -28.18 10.11
CA MET A 245 -19.33 -29.34 9.29
C MET A 245 -19.06 -30.58 10.16
N GLU A 246 -18.36 -30.44 11.29
CA GLU A 246 -18.08 -31.59 12.16
C GLU A 246 -19.34 -32.09 12.88
N ILE A 247 -20.24 -31.19 13.31
CA ILE A 247 -21.56 -31.55 13.87
C ILE A 247 -22.40 -32.33 12.84
N THR A 248 -22.42 -31.88 11.59
CA THR A 248 -23.17 -32.55 10.51
C THR A 248 -22.62 -33.94 10.24
N LYS A 249 -21.30 -34.09 10.22
CA LYS A 249 -20.59 -35.35 10.03
C LYS A 249 -20.80 -36.34 11.20
N GLU A 250 -20.88 -35.86 12.44
CA GLU A 250 -21.24 -36.70 13.60
C GLU A 250 -22.71 -37.13 13.56
N ARG A 251 -23.60 -36.28 13.06
CA ARG A 251 -25.02 -36.60 12.88
C ARG A 251 -25.24 -37.66 11.79
N GLU A 252 -24.47 -37.62 10.71
CA GLU A 252 -24.49 -38.62 9.63
C GLU A 252 -23.85 -39.95 10.04
N ARG A 253 -22.86 -39.93 10.96
CA ARG A 253 -22.29 -41.15 11.56
C ARG A 253 -23.24 -41.90 12.49
N SER A 254 -24.39 -41.31 12.81
CA SER A 254 -25.41 -41.88 13.69
C SER A 254 -26.69 -42.26 12.92
N PRO A 255 -26.70 -43.32 12.09
CA PRO A 255 -27.95 -43.79 11.53
C PRO A 255 -28.72 -44.61 12.57
N SER A 256 -29.97 -44.21 12.77
CA SER A 256 -31.07 -44.94 13.40
C SER A 256 -30.99 -46.46 13.21
N GLY A 257 -30.87 -47.18 14.33
CA GLY A 257 -30.95 -48.64 14.42
C GLY A 257 -31.81 -49.10 15.59
N GLN A 258 -32.99 -48.50 15.80
CA GLN A 258 -34.07 -49.19 16.51
C GLN A 258 -34.68 -50.21 15.53
N SER A 259 -34.24 -51.46 15.60
CA SER A 259 -35.03 -52.59 15.07
C SER A 259 -35.72 -53.28 16.23
N SER A 260 -37.02 -53.06 16.29
CA SER A 260 -38.01 -53.74 17.13
C SER A 260 -37.75 -55.25 17.22
N LYS A 261 -37.64 -55.79 18.44
CA LYS A 261 -37.94 -57.20 18.71
C LYS A 261 -39.22 -57.26 19.53
N ASN A 262 -40.29 -57.60 18.84
CA ASN A 262 -41.58 -57.92 19.42
C ASN A 262 -41.77 -59.44 19.42
N ILE A 263 -42.38 -59.93 20.50
CA ILE A 263 -43.12 -61.20 20.66
C ILE A 263 -42.34 -62.48 20.96
N GLY A 264 -42.71 -63.11 22.09
CA GLY A 264 -42.47 -64.53 22.36
C GLY A 264 -42.82 -64.98 23.79
N LEU A 265 -44.09 -64.86 24.21
CA LEU A 265 -44.64 -65.65 25.31
C LEU A 265 -44.52 -67.15 24.98
N LYS A 266 -44.11 -68.00 25.94
CA LYS A 266 -44.74 -69.31 26.20
C LYS A 266 -44.22 -70.01 27.47
N TYR A 267 -45.21 -70.33 28.31
CA TYR A 267 -45.33 -71.29 29.42
C TYR A 267 -44.44 -71.14 30.66
#